data_AF-A0A1M6UX76-F1
#
_entry.id   AF-A0A1M6UX76-F1
#
_cell.length_a   1.000
_cell.length_b   1.000
_cell.length_c   1.000
_cell.angle_alpha   90.00
_cell.angle_beta   90.00
_cell.angle_gamma   90.00
#
_symmetry.space_group_name_H-M   'P 1'
#
loop_
_entity.id
_entity.type
_entity.pdbx_description
1 polymer ?
#
loop_
_entity_poly.entity_id
_entity_poly.type
_entity_poly.pdbx_seq_one_letter_code
_entity_poly.pdbx_strand_id
1 'polypeptide(L)' 'MAAAKFLGGRREGEAGMGGLSLVFETLPHILVQIVFYDRDEEFPARAIVLFDANATKLIDFESLAVLATIFIRDLVNR' A
#
# COMPACT_ATOMS: atom_id res chain seq x y z
N MET A 1 9.65 8.79 0.48
CA MET A 1 10.37 7.87 1.38
C MET A 1 10.20 8.23 2.86
N ALA A 2 10.32 9.51 3.24
CA ALA A 2 10.13 9.94 4.63
C ALA A 2 8.73 9.61 5.20
N ALA A 3 7.66 9.94 4.46
CA ALA A 3 6.28 9.63 4.87
C ALA A 3 6.02 8.12 5.04
N ALA A 4 6.46 7.31 4.08
CA ALA A 4 6.32 5.85 4.16
C ALA A 4 7.04 5.27 5.40
N LYS A 5 8.28 5.70 5.67
CA LYS A 5 9.04 5.24 6.83
C LYS A 5 8.39 5.66 8.16
N PHE A 6 7.80 6.86 8.20
CA PHE A 6 7.09 7.35 9.38
C PHE A 6 5.86 6.49 9.71
N LEU A 7 5.15 6.02 8.69
CA LEU A 7 4.02 5.09 8.84
C LEU A 7 4.47 3.61 8.97
N GLY A 8 5.75 3.34 9.25
CA GLY A 8 6.27 1.99 9.43
C GLY A 8 6.45 1.18 8.14
N GLY A 9 6.39 1.84 6.98
CA GLY A 9 6.57 1.21 5.67
C GLY A 9 7.96 0.61 5.49
N ARG A 10 8.00 -0.64 5.02
CA ARG A 10 9.20 -1.41 4.72
C ARG A 10 9.31 -1.64 3.21
N ARG A 11 10.54 -1.58 2.67
CA ARG A 11 10.82 -1.95 1.27
C ARG A 11 10.86 -3.47 1.15
N GLU A 12 9.68 -4.05 1.09
CA GLU A 12 9.42 -5.49 1.02
C GLU A 12 8.34 -5.76 -0.02
N GLY A 13 8.09 -7.04 -0.34
CA GLY A 13 7.08 -7.46 -1.31
C GLY A 13 7.56 -7.45 -2.76
N GLU A 14 6.75 -8.03 -3.63
CA GLU A 14 7.06 -8.16 -5.07
C GLU A 14 6.40 -7.03 -5.86
N ALA A 15 7.19 -6.30 -6.65
CA ALA A 15 6.71 -5.25 -7.54
C ALA A 15 6.89 -5.56 -9.04
N GLY A 16 7.43 -6.73 -9.38
CA GLY A 16 7.88 -7.01 -10.76
C GLY A 16 9.01 -6.09 -11.21
N MET A 17 9.34 -6.09 -12.50
CA MET A 17 10.36 -5.18 -13.05
C MET A 17 9.88 -3.73 -13.01
N GLY A 18 10.78 -2.83 -12.61
CA GLY A 18 10.55 -1.38 -12.64
C GLY A 18 9.64 -0.82 -11.53
N GLY A 19 9.03 -1.67 -10.71
CA GLY A 19 8.15 -1.24 -9.64
C GLY A 19 8.86 -1.08 -8.29
N LEU A 20 8.39 -0.14 -7.47
CA LEU A 20 8.75 0.01 -6.07
C LEU A 20 7.66 -0.64 -5.20
N SER A 21 8.03 -1.65 -4.41
CA SER A 21 7.13 -2.25 -3.42
C SER A 21 7.37 -1.66 -2.03
N LEU A 22 6.29 -1.33 -1.34
CA LEU A 22 6.29 -0.92 0.06
C LEU A 22 5.20 -1.69 0.80
N VAL A 23 5.55 -2.33 1.92
CA VAL A 23 4.63 -3.07 2.78
C VAL A 23 4.46 -2.31 4.10
N PHE A 24 3.23 -2.22 4.55
CA PHE A 24 2.81 -1.54 5.77
C PHE A 24 1.98 -2.51 6.61
N GLU A 25 2.15 -2.43 7.93
CA GLU A 25 1.19 -3.02 8.87
C GLU A 25 0.30 -1.89 9.37
N THR A 26 -0.92 -1.80 8.82
CA THR A 26 -1.82 -0.65 9.05
C THR A 26 -2.66 -0.82 10.31
N LEU A 27 -2.89 -2.07 10.71
CA LEU A 27 -3.46 -2.52 11.98
C LEU A 27 -2.75 -3.84 12.37
N PRO A 28 -2.83 -4.29 13.63
CA PRO A 28 -2.28 -5.58 14.02
C PRO A 28 -2.71 -6.70 13.07
N HIS A 29 -1.75 -7.35 12.41
CA HIS A 29 -1.97 -8.42 11.44
C HIS A 29 -2.67 -8.04 10.13
N ILE A 30 -2.90 -6.75 9.85
CA ILE A 30 -3.41 -6.27 8.56
C ILE A 30 -2.26 -5.67 7.76
N LEU A 31 -1.80 -6.44 6.77
CA LEU A 31 -0.77 -6.00 5.85
C LEU A 31 -1.38 -5.34 4.61
N VAL A 32 -0.78 -4.22 4.22
CA VAL A 32 -1.08 -3.49 2.99
C VAL A 32 0.20 -3.33 2.19
N GLN A 33 0.18 -3.73 0.93
CA GLN A 33 1.27 -3.49 0.00
C GLN A 33 0.86 -2.37 -0.98
N ILE A 34 1.76 -1.41 -1.18
CA ILE A 34 1.69 -0.45 -2.27
C ILE A 34 2.76 -0.80 -3.29
N VAL A 35 2.35 -1.02 -4.53
CA VAL A 35 3.25 -1.14 -5.67
C VAL A 35 3.14 0.12 -6.51
N PHE A 36 4.25 0.85 -6.62
CA PHE A 36 4.35 2.07 -7.41
C PHE A 36 5.16 1.83 -8.67
N TYR A 37 4.59 2.19 -9.81
CA TYR A 37 5.28 2.27 -11.09
C TYR A 37 5.36 3.75 -11.47
N ASP A 38 6.57 4.22 -11.75
CA ASP A 38 6.74 5.57 -12.30
C ASP A 38 6.24 5.61 -13.74
N ARG A 39 5.98 6.82 -14.25
CA ARG A 39 5.66 7.00 -15.67
C ARG A 39 6.86 6.61 -16.53
N ASP A 40 6.61 6.03 -17.68
CA ASP A 40 7.60 5.83 -18.72
C ASP A 40 7.09 6.42 -20.05
N GLU A 41 7.71 6.03 -21.17
CA GLU A 41 7.34 6.50 -22.50
C GLU A 41 6.00 5.92 -23.00
N GLU A 42 5.59 4.78 -22.46
CA GLU A 42 4.44 3.98 -22.93
C GLU A 42 3.25 4.04 -21.95
N PHE A 43 3.52 4.17 -20.64
CA PHE A 43 2.53 4.08 -19.57
C PHE A 43 2.59 5.26 -18.57
N PRO A 44 1.42 5.72 -18.08
CA PRO A 44 1.36 6.71 -17.02
C PRO A 44 1.77 6.10 -15.67
N ALA A 45 2.18 6.98 -14.73
CA ALA A 45 2.48 6.57 -13.36
C ALA A 45 1.25 5.90 -12.72
N ARG A 46 1.49 4.80 -11.99
CA ARG A 46 0.43 3.97 -11.41
C ARG A 46 0.81 3.52 -10.01
N ALA A 47 -0.14 3.61 -9.08
CA ALA A 47 -0.03 2.99 -7.77
C ALA A 47 -1.12 1.92 -7.62
N ILE A 48 -0.74 0.76 -7.10
CA ILE A 48 -1.66 -0.35 -6.78
C ILE A 48 -1.61 -0.55 -5.27
N VAL A 49 -2.78 -0.65 -4.64
CA VAL A 49 -2.93 -0.96 -3.22
C VAL A 49 -3.49 -2.36 -3.09
N LEU A 50 -2.79 -3.24 -2.37
CA LEU A 50 -3.13 -4.64 -2.18
C LEU A 50 -3.27 -4.94 -0.70
N PHE A 51 -4.33 -5.65 -0.33
CA PHE A 51 -4.49 -6.25 0.98
C PHE A 51 -4.03 -7.71 0.94
N ASP A 52 -3.61 -8.24 2.09
CA ASP A 52 -3.47 -9.69 2.25
C ASP A 52 -4.80 -10.39 1.92
N ALA A 53 -4.72 -11.51 1.20
CA ALA A 53 -5.90 -12.27 0.77
C ALA A 53 -6.75 -12.77 1.95
N ASN A 54 -6.18 -12.86 3.15
CA ASN A 54 -6.85 -13.28 4.37
C ASN A 54 -7.36 -12.10 5.21
N ALA A 55 -7.18 -10.84 4.79
CA ALA A 55 -7.60 -9.68 5.59
C ALA A 55 -9.10 -9.71 5.92
N THR A 56 -9.93 -10.24 5.01
CA THR A 56 -11.39 -10.40 5.22
C THR A 56 -11.77 -11.43 6.28
N LYS A 57 -10.82 -12.27 6.73
CA LYS A 57 -11.01 -13.17 7.87
C LYS A 57 -10.87 -12.45 9.21
N LEU A 58 -10.22 -11.29 9.24
CA LEU A 58 -9.96 -10.51 10.44
C LEU A 58 -10.95 -9.34 10.59
N ILE A 59 -11.34 -8.73 9.48
CA ILE A 59 -12.24 -7.56 9.46
C ILE A 59 -13.05 -7.55 8.17
N ASP A 60 -14.26 -6.97 8.20
CA ASP A 60 -15.16 -6.94 7.05
C ASP A 60 -14.67 -6.03 5.91
N PHE A 61 -15.25 -6.23 4.72
CA PHE A 61 -14.84 -5.53 3.51
C PHE A 61 -15.04 -4.00 3.58
N GLU A 62 -16.12 -3.53 4.22
CA GLU A 62 -16.41 -2.09 4.32
C GLU A 62 -15.38 -1.41 5.22
N SER A 63 -15.04 -2.05 6.34
CA SER A 63 -13.97 -1.59 7.22
C SER A 63 -12.60 -1.56 6.53
N LEU A 64 -12.29 -2.55 5.68
CA LEU A 64 -11.06 -2.53 4.86
C LEU A 64 -11.05 -1.36 3.87
N ALA A 65 -12.19 -1.05 3.25
CA ALA A 65 -12.31 0.08 2.32
C ALA A 65 -12.11 1.43 3.05
N VAL A 66 -12.67 1.57 4.24
CA VAL A 66 -12.45 2.74 5.11
C VAL A 66 -10.98 2.85 5.52
N LEU A 67 -10.37 1.74 5.94
CA LEU A 67 -8.95 1.69 6.30
C LEU A 67 -8.05 2.12 5.14
N ALA A 68 -8.29 1.60 3.93
CA ALA A 68 -7.55 2.01 2.74
C ALA A 68 -7.65 3.51 2.49
N THR A 69 -8.85 4.07 2.61
CA THR A 69 -9.10 5.50 2.39
C THR A 69 -8.33 6.38 3.37
N ILE A 70 -8.39 6.05 4.67
CA ILE A 70 -7.68 6.79 5.72
C ILE A 70 -6.16 6.65 5.52
N PHE A 71 -5.67 5.43 5.30
CA PHE A 71 -4.26 5.16 5.12
C PHE A 71 -3.66 5.92 3.93
N ILE A 72 -4.31 5.88 2.76
CA ILE A 72 -3.82 6.59 1.57
C ILE A 72 -3.89 8.10 1.76
N ARG A 73 -4.95 8.61 2.40
CA ARG A 73 -5.04 10.03 2.75
C ARG A 73 -3.89 10.46 3.65
N ASP A 74 -3.56 9.68 4.66
CA ASP A 74 -2.47 9.99 5.59
C ASP A 74 -1.09 9.88 4.94
N LEU A 75 -0.92 8.92 4.02
CA LEU A 75 0.33 8.73 3.28
C LEU A 75 0.62 9.90 2.32
N VAL A 76 -0.41 10.47 1.68
CA VAL A 76 -0.27 11.57 0.72
C VAL A 76 -0.12 12.94 1.40
N ASN A 77 -0.77 13.14 2.55
CA ASN A 77 -0.76 14.43 3.26
C ASN A 77 0.45 14.62 4.19
N ARG A 78 1.42 13.70 4.19
CA ARG A 78 2.64 13.76 4.99
C ARG A 78 3.88 13.79 4.11
#